data_AF-A0A920Q7B9-F1
#
_entry.id   AF-A0A920Q7B9-F1
#
_cell.length_a   1.000
_cell.length_b   1.000
_cell.length_c   1.000
_cell.angle_alpha   90.00
_cell.angle_beta   90.00
_cell.angle_gamma   90.00
#
_symmetry.space_group_name_H-M   'P 1'
#
loop_
_entity.id
_entity.type
_entity.pdbx_description
1 polymer ?
#
loop_
_entity_poly.entity_id
_entity_poly.type
_entity_poly.pdbx_seq_one_letter_code
_entity_poly.pdbx_strand_id
1 'polypeptide(L)'
;MVFVIFGVSTLYLLAVDSTAGAFVASGLIGCVSGGSNVVISILYADYYGRNSLGRIRGVSETGVLIGQAVGPLLAGILFDTRGSYSFVFILFGALL
;
A
#
# COMPACT_ATOMS: atom_id res chain seq x y z
N MET A 1 -4.40 -3.22 -12.23
CA MET A 1 -4.22 -1.78 -12.51
C MET A 1 -3.89 -0.97 -11.27
N VAL A 2 -4.70 -1.04 -10.20
CA VAL A 2 -4.44 -0.31 -8.94
C VAL A 2 -3.05 -0.55 -8.34
N PHE A 3 -2.62 -1.82 -8.22
CA PHE A 3 -1.31 -2.18 -7.65
C PHE A 3 -0.14 -1.61 -8.44
N VAL A 4 -0.19 -1.70 -9.77
CA VAL A 4 0.80 -1.10 -10.68
C VAL A 4 0.93 0.42 -10.49
N ILE A 5 -0.18 1.13 -10.23
CA ILE A 5 -0.13 2.58 -10.00
C ILE A 5 0.52 2.91 -8.65
N PHE A 6 0.31 2.07 -7.62
CA PHE A 6 1.03 2.19 -6.35
C PHE A 6 2.52 1.95 -6.51
N GLY A 7 2.93 0.86 -7.18
CA GLY A 7 4.33 0.55 -7.43
C GLY A 7 5.06 1.67 -8.18
N VAL A 8 4.46 2.17 -9.27
CA VAL A 8 5.02 3.28 -10.05
C VAL A 8 5.11 4.58 -9.23
N SER A 9 4.11 4.89 -8.41
CA SER A 9 4.12 6.10 -7.57
C SER A 9 5.16 6.02 -6.45
N THR A 10 5.37 4.83 -5.86
CA THR A 10 6.41 4.60 -4.86
C THR A 10 7.81 4.66 -5.47
N LEU A 11 7.99 4.12 -6.68
CA LEU A 11 9.25 4.24 -7.43
C LEU A 11 9.52 5.69 -7.88
N TYR A 12 8.48 6.48 -8.13
CA TYR A 12 8.64 7.91 -8.45
C TYR A 12 9.25 8.71 -7.30
N LEU A 13 9.02 8.32 -6.04
CA LEU A 13 9.65 8.96 -4.86
C LEU A 13 11.19 8.82 -4.82
N LEU A 14 11.78 7.84 -5.53
CA LEU A 14 13.24 7.71 -5.63
C LEU A 14 13.90 8.78 -6.52
N ALA A 15 13.15 9.36 -7.45
CA ALA A 15 13.67 10.37 -8.39
C ALA A 15 13.35 11.81 -7.95
N VAL A 16 12.73 11.98 -6.78
CA VAL A 16 12.23 13.27 -6.29
C VAL A 16 13.18 13.83 -5.24
N ASP A 17 13.92 14.87 -5.63
CA ASP A 17 14.77 15.68 -4.73
C ASP A 17 14.06 16.94 -4.19
N SER A 18 12.77 17.13 -4.51
CA SER A 18 12.02 18.37 -4.21
C SER A 18 10.68 18.10 -3.50
N THR A 19 10.38 18.91 -2.49
CA THR A 19 9.16 18.83 -1.66
C THR A 19 7.88 18.82 -2.51
N ALA A 20 7.87 19.55 -3.64
CA ALA A 20 6.74 19.59 -4.57
C ALA A 20 6.46 18.23 -5.25
N GLY A 21 7.51 17.47 -5.59
CA GLY A 21 7.36 16.14 -6.20
C GLY A 21 6.80 15.11 -5.21
N ALA A 22 7.11 15.26 -3.92
CA ALA A 22 6.59 14.38 -2.87
C ALA A 22 5.08 14.58 -2.66
N PHE A 23 4.58 15.82 -2.78
CA PHE A 23 3.14 16.11 -2.72
C PHE A 23 2.38 15.50 -3.90
N VAL A 24 2.95 15.55 -5.11
CA VAL A 24 2.32 14.95 -6.31
C VAL A 24 2.22 13.42 -6.17
N ALA A 25 3.30 12.77 -5.74
CA ALA A 25 3.30 11.34 -5.47
C ALA A 25 2.27 10.95 -4.39
N SER A 26 2.21 11.73 -3.30
CA SER A 26 1.26 11.50 -2.20
C SER A 26 -0.20 11.68 -2.66
N GLY A 27 -0.47 12.67 -3.52
CA GLY A 27 -1.79 12.89 -4.10
C GLY A 27 -2.25 11.73 -4.99
N LEU A 28 -1.36 11.20 -5.82
CA LEU A 28 -1.63 10.02 -6.66
C LEU A 28 -1.95 8.78 -5.81
N ILE A 29 -1.11 8.49 -4.82
CA ILE A 29 -1.30 7.39 -3.87
C ILE A 29 -2.65 7.54 -3.14
N GLY A 30 -2.99 8.76 -2.69
CA GLY A 30 -4.25 9.06 -2.01
C GLY A 30 -5.48 8.81 -2.89
N CYS A 31 -5.48 9.31 -4.12
CA CYS A 31 -6.60 9.11 -5.05
C CYS A 31 -6.83 7.63 -5.36
N VAL A 32 -5.76 6.85 -5.53
CA VAL A 32 -5.84 5.41 -5.84
C VAL A 32 -6.32 4.62 -4.63
N SER A 33 -5.87 4.98 -3.42
CA SER A 33 -6.30 4.33 -2.16
C SER A 33 -7.80 4.50 -1.91
N GLY A 34 -8.34 5.70 -2.19
CA GLY A 34 -9.77 5.97 -2.04
C GLY A 34 -10.65 5.06 -2.89
N GLY A 35 -10.31 4.89 -4.18
CA GLY A 35 -11.07 4.01 -5.07
C GLY A 35 -10.99 2.53 -4.69
N SER A 36 -9.82 2.09 -4.22
CA SER A 36 -9.55 0.68 -3.89
C SER A 36 -10.37 0.20 -2.69
N ASN A 37 -10.51 1.03 -1.66
CA ASN A 37 -11.31 0.72 -0.48
C ASN A 37 -12.82 0.60 -0.79
N VAL A 38 -13.32 1.44 -1.69
CA VAL A 38 -14.73 1.43 -2.10
C VAL A 38 -15.05 0.21 -2.95
N VAL A 39 -14.21 -0.11 -3.94
CA VAL A 39 -14.42 -1.26 -4.85
C VAL A 39 -14.42 -2.58 -4.06
N ILE A 40 -13.50 -2.75 -3.13
CA ILE A 40 -13.45 -3.95 -2.28
C ILE A 40 -14.74 -4.10 -1.46
N SER A 41 -15.27 -3.01 -0.90
CA SER A 41 -16.52 -3.06 -0.13
C SER A 41 -17.74 -3.44 -0.97
N ILE A 42 -17.80 -2.98 -2.22
CA ILE A 42 -18.87 -3.35 -3.17
C ILE A 42 -18.71 -4.81 -3.61
N LEU A 43 -17.49 -5.23 -3.96
CA LEU A 43 -17.19 -6.60 -4.40
C LEU A 43 -17.54 -7.63 -3.31
N TYR A 44 -17.24 -7.34 -2.05
CA TYR A 44 -17.61 -8.21 -0.94
C TYR A 44 -19.13 -8.37 -0.81
N ALA A 45 -19.90 -7.29 -1.02
CA ALA A 45 -21.35 -7.33 -0.96
C ALA A 45 -21.95 -8.18 -2.10
N ASP A 46 -21.35 -8.14 -3.28
CA ASP A 46 -21.82 -8.84 -4.48
C ASP A 46 -21.42 -10.32 -4.52
N TYR A 47 -20.21 -10.67 -4.05
CA TYR A 47 -19.68 -12.04 -4.17
C TYR A 47 -20.16 -13.02 -3.10
N TYR A 48 -20.38 -12.57 -1.86
CA TYR A 48 -20.49 -13.52 -0.73
C TYR A 48 -21.87 -13.63 -0.10
N GLY A 49 -22.79 -12.69 -0.38
CA GLY A 49 -24.08 -12.65 0.30
C GLY A 49 -23.96 -12.58 1.83
N ARG A 50 -25.06 -12.27 2.52
CA ARG A 50 -25.03 -11.85 3.94
C ARG A 50 -24.59 -12.91 4.96
N ASN A 51 -24.35 -14.17 4.58
CA ASN A 51 -24.25 -15.29 5.54
C ASN A 51 -22.83 -15.78 5.91
N SER A 52 -21.77 -15.43 5.19
CA SER A 52 -20.39 -15.86 5.55
C SER A 52 -19.31 -14.79 5.36
N LEU A 53 -19.75 -13.57 5.09
CA LEU A 53 -18.93 -12.40 4.79
C LEU A 53 -17.99 -12.03 5.96
N GLY A 54 -18.45 -12.21 7.20
CA GLY A 54 -17.65 -11.93 8.40
C GLY A 54 -16.48 -12.90 8.62
N ARG A 55 -16.61 -14.18 8.25
CA ARG A 55 -15.52 -15.17 8.40
C ARG A 55 -14.41 -14.94 7.37
N ILE A 56 -14.77 -14.62 6.13
CA ILE A 56 -13.79 -14.40 5.05
C ILE A 56 -13.11 -13.04 5.23
N ARG A 57 -13.87 -11.98 5.55
CA ARG A 57 -13.28 -10.69 5.90
C ARG A 57 -12.36 -10.79 7.11
N GLY A 58 -12.74 -11.52 8.17
CA GLY A 58 -11.90 -11.66 9.34
C GLY A 58 -10.52 -12.24 9.02
N VAL A 59 -10.45 -13.29 8.20
CA VAL A 59 -9.17 -13.91 7.81
C VAL A 59 -8.37 -13.01 6.85
N SER A 60 -9.02 -12.39 5.86
CA SER A 60 -8.33 -11.52 4.91
C SER A 60 -7.80 -10.25 5.58
N GLU A 61 -8.58 -9.65 6.48
CA GLU A 61 -8.23 -8.44 7.23
C GLU A 61 -7.12 -8.70 8.24
N THR A 62 -7.06 -9.91 8.82
CA THR A 62 -5.91 -10.33 9.64
C THR A 62 -4.61 -10.31 8.82
N GLY A 63 -4.63 -10.80 7.58
CA GLY A 63 -3.48 -10.72 6.68
C GLY A 63 -3.06 -9.28 6.36
N VAL A 64 -4.03 -8.40 6.14
CA VAL A 64 -3.78 -6.96 5.92
C VAL A 64 -3.17 -6.31 7.17
N LEU A 65 -3.69 -6.60 8.35
CA LEU A 65 -3.17 -6.09 9.63
C LEU A 65 -1.73 -6.53 9.89
N ILE A 66 -1.40 -7.79 9.59
CA ILE A 66 -0.02 -8.28 9.68
C ILE A 66 0.87 -7.49 8.71
N GLY A 67 0.45 -7.29 7.47
CA GLY A 67 1.19 -6.48 6.49
C GLY A 67 1.40 -5.03 6.96
N GLN A 68 0.37 -4.40 7.53
CA GLN A 68 0.44 -3.03 8.06
C GLN A 68 1.35 -2.92 9.29
N ALA A 69 1.42 -3.94 10.13
CA ALA A 69 2.32 -3.96 11.29
C ALA A 69 3.77 -4.23 10.87
N VAL A 70 3.98 -5.16 9.94
CA VAL A 70 5.32 -5.60 9.51
C VAL A 70 5.97 -4.58 8.57
N GLY A 71 5.21 -3.89 7.72
CA GLY A 71 5.73 -2.93 6.75
C GLY A 71 6.58 -1.80 7.34
N PRO A 72 6.04 -0.97 8.26
CA PRO A 72 6.80 0.10 8.92
C PRO A 72 7.97 -0.43 9.74
N LEU A 73 7.81 -1.60 10.38
CA LEU A 73 8.86 -2.22 11.18
C LEU A 73 10.06 -2.62 10.32
N LEU A 74 9.81 -3.30 9.19
CA LEU A 74 10.85 -3.65 8.22
C LEU A 74 11.49 -2.40 7.60
N ALA A 75 10.68 -1.38 7.26
CA ALA A 75 11.19 -0.12 6.73
C ALA A 75 12.12 0.59 7.73
N GLY A 76 11.78 0.62 9.01
CA GLY A 76 12.60 1.20 10.08
C GLY A 76 13.91 0.44 10.29
N ILE A 77 13.87 -0.90 10.37
CA ILE A 77 15.08 -1.73 10.52
C ILE A 77 16.01 -1.58 9.31
N LEU A 78 15.45 -1.53 8.10
CA LEU A 78 16.24 -1.31 6.87
C LEU A 78 16.84 0.10 6.82
N PHE A 79 16.15 1.09 7.37
CA PHE A 79 16.65 2.45 7.48
C PHE A 79 17.81 2.53 8.48
N ASP A 80 17.66 1.93 9.67
CA ASP A 80 18.70 1.95 10.71
C ASP A 80 19.99 1.22 10.27
N THR A 81 19.86 0.17 9.44
CA THR A 81 21.02 -0.61 8.97
C THR A 81 21.75 0.00 7.78
N ARG A 82 21.11 0.84 6.97
CA ARG A 82 21.69 1.41 5.73
C ARG A 82 21.79 2.93 5.72
N GLY A 83 21.13 3.62 6.64
CA GLY A 83 21.11 5.09 6.75
C GLY A 83 20.42 5.82 5.58
N SER A 84 19.75 5.11 4.67
CA SER A 84 19.08 5.69 3.50
C SER A 84 17.78 4.97 3.15
N TYR A 85 16.75 5.73 2.76
CA TYR A 85 15.44 5.23 2.35
C TYR A 85 15.39 4.68 0.92
N SER A 86 16.43 4.89 0.10
CA SER A 86 16.42 4.46 -1.31
C SER A 86 16.17 2.95 -1.45
N PHE A 87 16.76 2.13 -0.57
CA PHE A 87 16.55 0.69 -0.59
C PHE A 87 15.14 0.27 -0.17
N VAL A 88 14.54 1.01 0.77
CA VAL A 88 13.15 0.78 1.22
C VAL A 88 12.19 1.07 0.07
N PHE A 89 12.35 2.17 -0.64
CA PHE A 89 11.48 2.51 -1.77
C PHE A 89 11.59 1.53 -2.94
N ILE A 90 12.79 1.00 -3.23
CA ILE A 90 12.96 -0.05 -4.25
C ILE A 90 12.24 -1.34 -3.82
N LEU A 91 12.41 -1.76 -2.57
CA LEU A 91 11.82 -2.99 -2.07
C LEU A 91 10.28 -2.92 -2.06
N PHE A 92 9.71 -1.83 -1.54
CA PHE A 92 8.27 -1.63 -1.50
C PHE A 92 7.68 -1.41 -2.90
N GLY A 93 8.37 -0.64 -3.76
CA GLY A 93 7.95 -0.39 -5.12
C GLY A 93 7.97 -1.64 -6.01
N ALA A 94 8.86 -2.60 -5.76
CA ALA A 94 8.89 -3.87 -6.48
C ALA A 94 7.82 -4.87 -6.00
N LEU A 95 7.34 -4.72 -4.77
CA LEU A 95 6.34 -5.62 -4.17
C LEU A 95 4.89 -5.22 -4.53
N LEU A 96 4.69 -3.98 -4.99
CA LEU A 96 3.40 -3.36 -5.35
C LEU A 96 3.19 -3.34 -6.86
#